data_AF-A0AAU7KPL2-F1
#
_entry.id   AF-A0AAU7KPL2-F1
#
_cell.length_a   1.000
_cell.length_b   1.000
_cell.length_c   1.000
_cell.angle_alpha   90.00
_cell.angle_beta   90.00
_cell.angle_gamma   90.00
#
_symmetry.space_group_name_H-M   'P 1'
#
loop_
_entity.id
_entity.type
_entity.pdbx_description
1 polymer ?
#
loop_
_entity_poly.entity_id
_entity_poly.type
_entity_poly.pdbx_seq_one_letter_code
_entity_poly.pdbx_strand_id
1 'polypeptide(L)'
;MTPLMPPSEVAELLAISERKVYAIKHLIGYVALGGNVRFEREAVDAYIESCKRGPSREEQHKWVSRFDTAHLGTGGSSPSRVSAADISERLSRKRKQGSSPRSERLN
;
A
#
# COMPACT_ATOMS: atom_id res chain seq x y z
N MET A 1 -26.60 25.60 4.90
CA MET A 1 -25.15 25.74 5.17
C MET A 1 -24.64 24.33 5.44
N THR A 2 -23.78 23.80 4.58
CA THR A 2 -23.14 22.51 4.79
C THR A 2 -22.13 22.64 5.94
N PRO A 3 -22.12 21.71 6.92
CA PRO A 3 -21.18 21.78 8.03
C PRO A 3 -19.75 21.61 7.51
N LEU A 4 -18.87 22.52 7.91
CA LEU A 4 -17.46 22.54 7.52
C LEU A 4 -16.62 21.73 8.50
N MET A 5 -15.99 20.67 7.99
CA MET A 5 -15.22 19.72 8.79
C MET A 5 -13.82 20.27 9.10
N PRO A 6 -13.32 20.07 10.33
CA PRO A 6 -11.92 20.34 10.66
C PRO A 6 -10.98 19.31 10.00
N PRO A 7 -9.68 19.63 9.88
CA PRO A 7 -8.68 18.70 9.35
C PRO A 7 -8.57 17.38 10.13
N SER A 8 -8.84 17.40 11.44
CA SER A 8 -8.82 16.21 12.30
C SER A 8 -9.89 15.19 11.91
N GLU A 9 -11.11 15.65 11.65
CA GLU A 9 -12.23 14.79 11.22
C GLU A 9 -11.95 14.19 9.83
N VAL A 10 -11.35 14.96 8.92
CA VAL A 10 -10.92 14.47 7.61
C VAL A 10 -9.81 13.41 7.75
N ALA A 11 -8.89 13.60 8.68
CA ALA A 11 -7.80 12.67 8.95
C ALA A 11 -8.35 11.31 9.42
N GLU A 12 -9.34 11.32 10.31
CA GLU A 12 -10.04 10.13 10.78
C GLU A 12 -10.79 9.42 9.64
N LEU A 13 -11.55 10.17 8.82
CA LEU A 13 -12.31 9.62 7.69
C LEU A 13 -11.42 8.96 6.64
N LEU A 14 -10.27 9.56 6.35
CA LEU A 14 -9.32 9.04 5.37
C LEU A 14 -8.29 8.06 5.96
N ALA A 15 -8.32 7.82 7.28
CA ALA A 15 -7.34 7.03 8.02
C ALA A 15 -5.87 7.45 7.74
N ILE A 16 -5.61 8.76 7.71
CA ILE A 16 -4.28 9.35 7.49
C ILE A 16 -3.93 10.33 8.60
N SER A 17 -2.68 10.82 8.63
CA SER A 17 -2.29 11.85 9.58
C SER A 17 -2.84 13.24 9.18
N GLU A 18 -3.11 14.10 10.16
CA GLU A 18 -3.50 15.51 9.91
C GLU A 18 -2.46 16.24 9.05
N ARG A 19 -1.17 15.98 9.27
CA ARG A 19 -0.09 16.54 8.45
C ARG A 19 -0.28 16.20 6.97
N LYS A 20 -0.71 14.97 6.67
CA LYS A 20 -1.00 14.54 5.30
C LYS A 20 -2.23 15.26 4.75
N VAL A 21 -3.28 15.47 5.57
CA VAL A 21 -4.47 16.26 5.19
C VAL A 21 -4.07 17.67 4.76
N TYR A 22 -3.22 18.36 5.53
CA TYR A 22 -2.71 19.68 5.15
C TYR A 22 -1.92 19.66 3.84
N ALA A 23 -1.13 18.61 3.59
CA ALA A 23 -0.36 18.46 2.36
C ALA A 23 -1.26 18.25 1.12
N ILE A 24 -2.40 17.56 1.27
CA ILE A 24 -3.32 17.26 0.16
C ILE A 24 -4.53 18.20 0.11
N LYS A 25 -4.57 19.26 0.92
CA LYS A 25 -5.74 20.16 1.02
C LYS A 25 -6.21 20.73 -0.33
N HIS A 26 -5.27 20.97 -1.25
CA HIS A 26 -5.55 21.48 -2.59
C HIS A 26 -6.18 20.43 -3.51
N LEU A 27 -5.88 19.15 -3.28
CA LEU A 27 -6.45 18.02 -4.03
C LEU A 27 -7.88 17.72 -3.59
N ILE A 28 -8.16 17.87 -2.29
CA ILE A 28 -9.51 17.69 -1.73
C ILE A 28 -10.42 18.89 -2.04
N GLY A 29 -9.87 20.10 -1.99
CA GLY A 29 -10.65 21.34 -1.97
C GLY A 29 -10.88 21.79 -0.53
N TYR A 30 -10.53 23.04 -0.23
CA TYR A 30 -10.59 23.57 1.13
C TYR A 30 -11.10 25.01 1.16
N VAL A 31 -11.69 25.38 2.30
CA VAL A 31 -12.14 26.73 2.62
C VAL A 31 -11.25 27.30 3.72
N ALA A 32 -10.68 28.48 3.50
CA ALA A 32 -9.91 29.19 4.52
C ALA A 32 -10.83 30.14 5.29
N LEU A 33 -11.00 29.91 6.60
CA LEU A 33 -11.78 30.78 7.50
C LEU A 33 -10.88 31.33 8.58
N GLY A 34 -10.52 32.61 8.48
CA GLY A 34 -9.66 33.27 9.47
C GLY A 34 -8.30 32.59 9.65
N GLY A 35 -7.73 32.03 8.57
CA GLY A 35 -6.48 31.29 8.60
C GLY A 35 -6.61 29.79 8.94
N ASN A 36 -7.79 29.34 9.38
CA ASN A 36 -8.06 27.93 9.61
C ASN A 36 -8.51 27.23 8.32
N VAL A 37 -7.97 26.04 8.08
CA VAL A 37 -8.36 25.18 6.95
C VAL A 37 -9.59 24.37 7.35
N ARG A 38 -10.62 24.41 6.51
CA ARG A 38 -11.85 23.62 6.66
C ARG A 38 -12.18 22.92 5.35
N PHE A 39 -12.95 21.84 5.46
CA PHE A 39 -13.31 21.01 4.32
C PHE A 39 -14.82 20.86 4.24
N GLU A 40 -15.36 21.00 3.03
CA GLU A 40 -16.74 20.63 2.76
C GLU A 40 -16.83 19.11 2.66
N ARG A 41 -17.86 18.53 3.27
CA ARG A 41 -18.07 17.08 3.23
C ARG A 41 -18.18 16.55 1.80
N GLU A 42 -18.89 17.27 0.94
CA GLU A 42 -19.03 16.92 -0.49
C GLU A 42 -17.69 16.86 -1.22
N ALA A 43 -16.77 17.79 -0.93
CA ALA A 43 -15.44 17.83 -1.53
C ALA A 43 -14.58 16.63 -1.07
N VAL A 44 -14.69 16.26 0.21
CA VAL A 44 -14.03 15.07 0.76
C VAL A 44 -14.59 13.78 0.15
N ASP A 45 -15.90 13.68 0.02
CA ASP A 45 -16.56 12.52 -0.59
C ASP A 45 -16.17 12.40 -2.08
N ALA A 46 -16.15 13.51 -2.82
CA ALA A 46 -15.68 13.54 -4.21
C ALA A 46 -14.22 13.09 -4.34
N TYR A 47 -13.35 13.50 -3.40
CA TYR A 47 -11.97 13.04 -3.35
C TYR A 47 -11.88 11.53 -3.09
N ILE A 48 -12.66 10.99 -2.14
CA ILE A 48 -12.72 9.55 -1.87
C ILE A 48 -13.16 8.78 -3.12
N GLU A 49 -14.20 9.24 -3.80
CA GLU A 49 -14.67 8.63 -5.05
C GLU A 49 -13.62 8.71 -6.16
N SER A 50 -12.88 9.82 -6.26
CA SER A 50 -11.78 9.93 -7.21
C SER A 50 -10.65 8.94 -6.94
N CYS A 51 -10.39 8.61 -5.67
CA CYS A 51 -9.37 7.62 -5.28
C CYS A 51 -9.81 6.17 -5.57
N LYS A 52 -11.12 5.90 -5.55
CA LYS A 52 -11.67 4.58 -5.93
C LYS A 52 -11.57 4.34 -7.44
N ARG A 53 -11.71 5.41 -8.23
CA ARG A 53 -11.41 5.38 -9.66
C ARG A 53 -9.89 5.18 -9.77
N GLY A 54 -9.46 4.00 -10.20
CA GLY A 54 -8.04 3.72 -10.47
C GLY A 54 -7.41 4.86 -11.29
N PRO A 55 -6.08 5.05 -11.20
CA PRO A 55 -5.39 6.27 -11.62
C PRO A 55 -5.97 6.79 -12.93
N SER A 56 -6.43 8.05 -12.91
CA SER A 56 -6.80 8.73 -14.14
C SER A 56 -5.61 8.61 -15.09
N ARG A 57 -5.93 8.37 -16.36
CA ARG A 57 -5.02 7.97 -17.45
C ARG A 57 -3.76 8.84 -17.61
N GLU A 58 -3.67 9.97 -16.92
CA GLU A 58 -2.54 10.91 -16.95
C GLU A 58 -1.35 10.48 -16.06
N GLU A 59 -1.57 9.70 -15.00
CA GLU A 59 -0.49 9.07 -14.21
C GLU A 59 -0.48 7.55 -14.41
N GLN A 60 -0.29 7.12 -15.67
CA GLN A 60 0.28 5.80 -15.91
C GLN A 60 1.75 5.80 -15.48
N HIS A 61 2.01 5.81 -14.17
CA HIS A 61 3.20 5.17 -13.65
C HIS A 61 3.05 3.69 -13.98
N LYS A 62 3.55 3.34 -15.17
CA LYS A 62 3.82 1.97 -15.60
C LYS A 62 4.38 1.24 -14.38
N TRP A 63 3.62 0.29 -13.84
CA TRP A 63 4.17 -0.69 -12.91
C TRP A 63 5.21 -1.49 -13.69
N VAL A 64 6.43 -0.96 -13.78
CA VAL A 64 7.56 -1.70 -14.29
C VAL A 64 7.97 -2.62 -13.16
N SER A 65 7.41 -3.82 -13.16
CA SER A 65 8.03 -4.94 -12.48
C SER A 65 9.47 -5.00 -12.99
N ARG A 66 10.44 -4.75 -12.10
CA ARG A 66 11.88 -4.79 -12.40
C ARG A 66 12.40 -6.19 -12.78
N PHE A 67 11.50 -7.18 -12.96
CA PHE A 67 11.87 -8.54 -13.30
C PHE A 67 11.98 -8.82 -14.81
N ASP A 68 11.43 -7.95 -15.67
CA ASP A 68 11.47 -8.15 -17.13
C ASP A 68 12.37 -7.11 -17.84
N THR A 69 13.51 -6.77 -17.25
CA THR A 69 14.62 -6.26 -18.08
C THR A 69 15.26 -7.44 -18.79
N ALA A 70 14.91 -7.58 -20.06
CA ALA A 70 15.59 -8.40 -21.04
C ALA A 70 17.12 -8.30 -20.87
N HIS A 71 17.75 -9.38 -20.40
CA HIS A 71 19.20 -9.53 -20.41
C HIS A 71 19.65 -9.82 -21.84
N LEU A 72 19.92 -8.75 -22.59
CA LEU A 72 20.91 -8.79 -23.66
C LEU A 72 22.30 -8.69 -23.01
N GLY A 73 23.07 -9.77 -23.07
CA GLY A 73 24.52 -9.73 -22.86
C GLY A 73 25.07 -10.56 -21.70
N THR A 74 25.66 -11.70 -22.08
CA THR A 74 26.94 -12.21 -21.59
C THR A 74 27.02 -12.78 -20.16
N GLY A 75 27.06 -14.12 -20.09
CA GLY A 75 27.92 -14.85 -19.16
C GLY A 75 27.41 -15.02 -17.72
N GLY A 76 26.57 -16.02 -17.50
CA GLY A 76 26.26 -16.52 -16.17
C GLY A 76 25.51 -17.84 -16.25
N SER A 77 26.21 -18.96 -16.12
CA SER A 77 25.60 -20.28 -16.08
C SER A 77 24.86 -20.45 -14.76
N SER A 78 23.61 -20.00 -14.69
CA SER A 78 22.70 -20.33 -13.60
C SER A 78 21.89 -21.58 -13.98
N PRO A 79 21.98 -22.69 -13.23
CA PRO A 79 21.20 -23.88 -13.52
C PRO A 79 19.71 -23.55 -13.49
N SER A 80 19.08 -23.77 -14.63
CA SER A 80 17.64 -23.60 -14.83
C SER A 80 16.86 -24.67 -14.08
N ARG A 81 15.69 -24.25 -13.57
CA ARG A 81 14.50 -25.02 -13.16
C ARG A 81 14.47 -25.55 -11.73
N VAL A 82 14.04 -24.67 -10.82
CA VAL A 82 13.29 -25.11 -9.63
C VAL A 82 11.85 -25.39 -10.10
N SER A 83 11.43 -26.66 -10.08
CA SER A 83 10.06 -27.04 -10.43
C SER A 83 9.10 -26.74 -9.29
N ALA A 84 7.80 -26.62 -9.56
CA ALA A 84 6.78 -26.51 -8.51
C ALA A 84 6.85 -27.69 -7.51
N ALA A 85 7.33 -28.85 -7.97
CA ALA A 85 7.64 -30.00 -7.13
C ALA A 85 8.74 -29.72 -6.11
N ASP A 86 9.85 -29.08 -6.51
CA ASP A 86 10.95 -28.71 -5.60
C ASP A 86 10.52 -27.69 -4.55
N ILE A 87 9.64 -26.75 -4.92
CA ILE A 87 9.07 -25.76 -3.98
C ILE A 87 8.21 -26.48 -2.94
N SER A 88 7.36 -27.41 -3.39
CA SER A 88 6.49 -28.21 -2.51
C SER A 88 7.30 -29.11 -1.57
N GLU A 89 8.40 -29.68 -2.06
CA GLU A 89 9.32 -30.48 -1.25
C GLU A 89 10.04 -29.63 -0.19
N ARG A 90 10.50 -28.42 -0.52
CA ARG A 90 11.12 -27.52 0.45
C ARG A 90 10.15 -27.08 1.55
N LEU A 91 8.90 -26.77 1.19
CA LEU A 91 7.88 -26.39 2.17
C LEU A 91 7.50 -27.53 3.11
N SER A 92 7.41 -28.76 2.58
CA SER A 92 7.12 -29.95 3.38
C SER A 92 8.30 -30.34 4.27
N ARG A 93 9.56 -30.18 3.82
CA ARG A 93 10.75 -30.32 4.69
C ARG A 93 10.76 -29.31 5.84
N LYS A 94 10.38 -28.05 5.60
CA LYS A 94 10.30 -27.02 6.65
C LYS A 94 9.24 -27.33 7.71
N ARG A 95 8.10 -27.91 7.31
CA ARG A 95 7.06 -28.37 8.26
C ARG A 95 7.55 -29.52 9.16
N LYS A 96 8.38 -30.43 8.64
CA LYS A 96 8.94 -31.55 9.43
C LYS A 96 10.03 -31.11 10.43
N GLN A 97 10.71 -29.99 10.19
CA GLN A 97 11.70 -29.43 11.13
C GLN A 97 11.08 -28.69 12.33
N GLY A 98 9.77 -28.42 12.31
CA GLY A 98 9.06 -27.78 13.43
C GLY A 98 8.63 -28.75 14.54
N SER A 99 8.89 -30.05 14.42
CA SER A 99 8.45 -31.08 15.36
C SER A 99 9.59 -31.52 16.28
N SER A 100 10.22 -30.58 16.99
CA SER A 100 11.04 -30.95 18.15
C SER A 100 10.11 -31.05 19.37
N PRO A 101 10.05 -32.18 20.09
CA PRO A 101 9.30 -32.25 21.33
C PRO A 101 9.96 -31.28 22.32
N ARG A 102 9.16 -30.36 22.85
CA ARG A 102 9.55 -29.51 23.98
C ARG A 102 9.81 -30.44 25.17
N SER A 103 11.08 -30.69 25.47
CA SER A 103 11.52 -31.45 26.64
C SER A 103 10.87 -30.83 27.89
N GLU A 104 10.01 -31.62 28.53
CA GLU A 104 9.52 -31.37 29.88
C GLU A 104 10.71 -31.33 30.83
N ARG A 105 10.93 -30.18 31.47
CA ARG A 105 11.74 -30.10 32.68
C ARG A 105 10.85 -30.55 33.84
N LEU A 106 11.08 -31.76 34.33
CA LEU A 106 10.66 -32.18 35.66
C LEU A 106 11.68 -31.63 36.67
N ASN A 107 11.19 -30.85 37.63
CA ASN A 107 11.80 -30.69 38.96
C ASN A 107 10.99 -31.56 39.92
#